data_AF-A0AAJ3FAN9-F1
#
_entry.id   AF-A0AAJ3FAN9-F1
#
_cell.length_a   1.000
_cell.length_b   1.000
_cell.length_c   1.000
_cell.angle_alpha   90.00
_cell.angle_beta   90.00
_cell.angle_gamma   90.00
#
_symmetry.space_group_name_H-M   'P 1'
#
loop_
_entity.id
_entity.type
_entity.pdbx_description
1 polymer ?
#
loop_
_entity_poly.entity_id
_entity_poly.type
_entity_poly.pdbx_seq_one_letter_code
_entity_poly.pdbx_strand_id
1 'polypeptide(L)'
;LTANFKEVEHSYLIYVESPDPQMGTVTMDPANEGNIYKEGTEITVKAEPKAGYEFAQWLEVTKADGEEVLTPVEGAQAEYKFNAESDRVLRAEFRLAPVPETY
;
A
#
# COMPACT_ATOMS: atom_id res chain seq x y z
N LEU A 1 23.30 -9.90 -38.16
CA LEU A 1 23.56 -9.02 -36.99
C LEU A 1 22.57 -9.43 -35.92
N THR A 2 23.02 -10.01 -34.81
CA THR A 2 22.15 -10.34 -33.68
C THR A 2 22.23 -9.20 -32.68
N ALA A 3 21.11 -8.52 -32.42
CA ALA A 3 21.05 -7.52 -31.37
C ALA A 3 21.10 -8.24 -30.01
N ASN A 4 22.08 -7.91 -29.18
CA ASN A 4 22.09 -8.32 -27.77
C ASN A 4 21.28 -7.29 -26.99
N PHE A 5 20.03 -7.61 -26.66
CA PHE A 5 19.25 -6.80 -25.74
C PHE A 5 19.67 -7.18 -24.32
N LYS A 6 20.29 -6.25 -23.59
CA LYS A 6 20.52 -6.37 -22.15
C LYS A 6 19.35 -5.66 -21.48
N GLU A 7 18.43 -6.43 -20.91
CA GLU A 7 17.35 -5.89 -20.09
C GLU A 7 17.98 -5.11 -18.93
N VAL A 8 17.60 -3.83 -18.80
CA VAL A 8 17.95 -3.05 -17.62
C VAL A 8 16.90 -3.42 -16.58
N GLU A 9 17.30 -4.14 -15.53
CA GLU A 9 16.38 -4.44 -14.44
C GLU A 9 16.04 -3.12 -13.71
N HIS A 10 14.77 -2.70 -13.76
CA HIS A 10 14.27 -1.62 -12.91
C HIS A 10 13.77 -2.19 -11.60
N SER A 11 13.83 -1.36 -10.55
CA SER A 11 13.30 -1.67 -9.24
C SER A 11 12.64 -0.45 -8.62
N TYR A 12 11.60 -0.67 -7.82
CA TYR A 12 10.79 0.38 -7.21
C TYR A 12 10.73 0.23 -5.70
N LEU A 13 10.73 1.36 -4.99
CA LEU A 13 10.54 1.43 -3.55
C LEU A 13 9.04 1.41 -3.24
N ILE A 14 8.59 0.40 -2.50
CA ILE A 14 7.18 0.22 -2.13
C ILE A 14 7.04 0.23 -0.61
N TYR A 15 6.47 1.31 -0.07
CA TYR A 15 6.26 1.46 1.36
C TYR A 15 4.78 1.37 1.71
N VAL A 16 4.45 0.73 2.83
CA VAL A 16 3.10 0.70 3.38
C VAL A 16 3.12 1.08 4.85
N GLU A 17 2.18 1.92 5.27
CA GLU A 17 2.11 2.44 6.64
C GLU A 17 0.71 2.42 7.24
N SER A 18 0.68 2.31 8.57
CA SER A 18 -0.50 2.57 9.41
C SER A 18 -0.09 3.65 10.42
N PRO A 19 -0.64 4.88 10.33
CA PRO A 19 -0.23 5.99 11.18
C PRO A 19 -0.54 5.75 12.66
N ASP A 20 -1.66 5.05 12.93
CA ASP A 20 -2.08 4.67 14.26
C ASP A 20 -2.13 3.13 14.40
N PRO A 21 -1.06 2.51 14.94
CA PRO A 21 -1.02 1.07 15.14
C PRO A 21 -2.03 0.60 16.19
N GLN A 22 -2.69 1.48 16.96
CA GLN A 22 -3.78 1.10 17.87
C GLN A 22 -5.11 0.86 17.13
N MET A 23 -5.28 1.44 15.94
CA MET A 23 -6.48 1.24 15.11
C MET A 23 -6.34 0.04 14.16
N GLY A 24 -5.14 -0.22 13.65
CA GLY A 24 -4.90 -1.34 12.75
C GLY A 24 -3.44 -1.45 12.34
N THR A 25 -3.08 -2.59 11.73
CA THR A 25 -1.74 -2.86 11.21
C THR A 25 -1.78 -3.09 9.71
N VAL A 26 -0.62 -2.97 9.07
CA VAL A 26 -0.44 -3.30 7.65
C VAL A 26 0.63 -4.35 7.49
N THR A 27 0.44 -5.25 6.53
CA THR A 27 1.44 -6.24 6.12
C THR A 27 1.62 -6.20 4.61
N MET A 28 2.76 -6.67 4.14
CA MET A 28 3.13 -6.71 2.74
C MET A 28 3.75 -8.06 2.40
N ASP A 29 3.33 -8.64 1.27
CA ASP A 29 3.83 -9.90 0.73
C ASP A 29 4.16 -9.75 -0.77
N PRO A 30 5.35 -10.18 -1.23
CA PRO A 30 6.45 -10.69 -0.42
C PRO A 30 7.08 -9.60 0.45
N ALA A 31 7.48 -9.94 1.67
CA ALA A 31 8.29 -9.03 2.48
C ALA A 31 9.71 -8.95 1.89
N ASN A 32 10.24 -7.74 1.75
CA ASN A 32 11.61 -7.54 1.27
C ASN A 32 12.37 -6.53 2.14
N GLU A 33 13.63 -6.83 2.43
CA GLU A 33 14.50 -5.92 3.17
C GLU A 33 14.72 -4.64 2.36
N GLY A 34 14.50 -3.49 2.98
CA GLY A 34 14.59 -2.19 2.31
C GLY A 34 13.44 -1.86 1.37
N ASN A 35 12.41 -2.73 1.25
CA ASN A 35 11.19 -2.45 0.49
C ASN A 35 11.40 -2.16 -1.01
N ILE A 36 12.46 -2.70 -1.62
CA ILE A 36 12.79 -2.51 -3.03
C ILE A 36 12.37 -3.75 -3.83
N TYR A 37 11.54 -3.58 -4.84
CA TYR A 37 10.97 -4.69 -5.62
C TYR A 37 11.35 -4.56 -7.09
N LYS A 38 11.65 -5.69 -7.76
CA LYS A 38 11.88 -5.69 -9.21
C LYS A 38 10.61 -5.26 -9.93
N GLU A 39 10.75 -4.52 -11.03
CA GLU A 39 9.65 -4.16 -11.92
C GLU A 39 8.79 -5.40 -12.26
N GLY A 40 7.47 -5.23 -12.19
CA GLY A 40 6.50 -6.29 -12.45
C GLY A 40 6.25 -7.27 -11.31
N THR A 41 7.01 -7.20 -10.20
CA THR A 41 6.75 -8.04 -9.01
C THR A 41 5.32 -7.78 -8.51
N GLU A 42 4.52 -8.84 -8.39
CA GLU A 42 3.19 -8.75 -7.76
C GLU A 42 3.36 -8.61 -6.24
N ILE A 43 2.73 -7.59 -5.68
CA ILE A 43 2.76 -7.25 -4.26
C ILE A 43 1.32 -7.26 -3.75
N THR A 44 1.11 -7.91 -2.61
CA THR A 44 -0.13 -7.87 -1.85
C THR A 44 0.10 -7.07 -0.58
N VAL A 45 -0.65 -5.99 -0.40
CA VAL A 45 -0.73 -5.28 0.89
C VAL A 45 -2.04 -5.63 1.58
N LYS A 46 -2.00 -5.78 2.90
CA LYS A 46 -3.18 -6.13 3.70
C LYS A 46 -3.29 -5.21 4.92
N ALA A 47 -4.42 -4.53 5.05
CA ALA A 47 -4.81 -3.76 6.21
C ALA A 47 -5.62 -4.64 7.17
N GLU A 48 -5.17 -4.73 8.41
CA GLU A 48 -5.77 -5.56 9.47
C GLU A 48 -6.27 -4.65 10.60
N PRO A 49 -7.57 -4.32 10.63
CA PRO A 49 -8.14 -3.49 11.68
C PRO A 49 -8.10 -4.23 13.03
N LYS A 50 -7.83 -3.47 14.11
CA LYS A 50 -7.98 -3.96 15.48
C LYS A 50 -9.44 -3.96 15.91
N ALA A 51 -9.74 -4.67 16.99
CA ALA A 51 -11.10 -4.76 17.53
C ALA A 51 -11.70 -3.36 17.79
N GLY A 52 -12.93 -3.15 17.31
CA GLY A 52 -13.63 -1.86 17.39
C GLY A 52 -13.34 -0.90 16.24
N TYR A 53 -12.49 -1.29 15.28
CA TYR A 53 -12.18 -0.51 14.08
C TYR A 53 -12.51 -1.30 12.81
N GLU A 54 -12.63 -0.57 11.71
CA GLU A 54 -12.73 -1.11 10.36
C GLU A 54 -11.75 -0.37 9.43
N PHE A 55 -11.32 -1.06 8.38
CA PHE A 55 -10.55 -0.44 7.30
C PHE A 55 -11.45 0.56 6.56
N ALA A 56 -10.98 1.80 6.42
CA ALA A 56 -11.71 2.86 5.72
C ALA A 56 -11.31 2.92 4.25
N GLN A 57 -10.01 3.08 3.96
CA GLN A 57 -9.48 3.19 2.60
C GLN A 57 -7.94 3.13 2.59
N TRP A 58 -7.38 2.93 1.39
CA TRP A 58 -5.97 3.16 1.11
C TRP A 58 -5.79 4.57 0.53
N LEU A 59 -4.75 5.26 0.97
CA LEU A 59 -4.32 6.55 0.43
C LEU A 59 -2.92 6.43 -0.16
N GLU A 60 -2.75 6.93 -1.38
CA GLU A 60 -1.46 7.19 -2.01
C GLU A 60 -0.85 8.44 -1.39
N VAL A 61 0.34 8.31 -0.83
CA VAL A 61 1.09 9.43 -0.24
C VAL A 61 2.09 9.95 -1.26
N THR A 62 1.87 11.19 -1.72
CA THR A 62 2.76 11.88 -2.65
C THR A 62 3.25 13.18 -2.04
N LYS A 63 4.25 13.81 -2.68
CA LYS A 63 4.69 15.16 -2.31
C LYS A 63 4.45 16.10 -3.47
N ALA A 64 3.70 17.18 -3.24
CA ALA A 64 3.54 18.28 -4.18
C ALA A 64 3.98 19.56 -3.47
N ASP A 65 4.87 20.32 -4.11
CA ASP A 65 5.40 21.59 -3.57
C ASP A 65 6.00 21.50 -2.15
N GLY A 66 6.50 20.31 -1.76
CA GLY A 66 7.07 20.04 -0.45
C GLY A 66 6.06 19.63 0.63
N GLU A 67 4.77 19.61 0.32
CA GLU A 67 3.70 19.16 1.22
C GLU A 67 3.24 17.74 0.90
N GLU A 68 2.80 17.02 1.92
CA GLU A 68 2.18 15.70 1.77
C GLU A 68 0.79 15.84 1.14
N VAL A 69 0.54 15.10 0.07
CA VAL A 69 -0.76 14.99 -0.58
C VAL A 69 -1.23 13.55 -0.51
N LEU A 70 -2.44 13.36 0.04
CA LEU A 70 -3.09 12.06 0.19
C LEU A 70 -4.19 11.90 -0.87
N THR A 71 -4.06 10.89 -1.71
CA THR A 71 -5.03 10.60 -2.79
C THR A 71 -5.66 9.22 -2.58
N PRO A 72 -6.99 9.09 -2.51
CA PRO A 72 -7.65 7.79 -2.41
C PRO A 72 -7.28 6.84 -3.54
N VAL A 73 -7.00 5.58 -3.18
CA VAL A 73 -6.84 4.50 -4.17
C VAL A 73 -8.21 3.91 -4.46
N GLU A 74 -8.87 4.45 -5.48
CA GLU A 74 -10.23 4.06 -5.85
C GLU A 74 -10.37 2.56 -6.14
N GLY A 75 -11.38 1.93 -5.52
CA GLY A 75 -11.67 0.51 -5.70
C GLY A 75 -10.75 -0.45 -4.94
N ALA A 76 -9.74 0.03 -4.21
CA ALA A 76 -8.89 -0.83 -3.40
C ALA A 76 -9.62 -1.33 -2.14
N GLN A 77 -9.51 -2.64 -1.89
CA GLN A 77 -10.05 -3.29 -0.69
C GLN A 77 -8.96 -3.40 0.39
N ALA A 78 -9.33 -3.86 1.59
CA ALA A 78 -8.38 -4.04 2.70
C ALA A 78 -7.20 -4.96 2.31
N GLU A 79 -7.44 -5.96 1.47
CA GLU A 79 -6.39 -6.66 0.73
C GLU A 79 -6.33 -6.06 -0.68
N TYR A 80 -5.16 -5.55 -1.05
CA TYR A 80 -4.94 -4.89 -2.34
C TYR A 80 -3.70 -5.44 -3.02
N LYS A 81 -3.86 -5.86 -4.28
CA LYS A 81 -2.82 -6.46 -5.11
C LYS A 81 -2.48 -5.55 -6.28
N PHE A 82 -1.20 -5.35 -6.52
CA PHE A 82 -0.69 -4.55 -7.64
C PHE A 82 0.71 -5.00 -8.04
N ASN A 83 1.15 -4.59 -9.22
CA ASN A 83 2.51 -4.84 -9.71
C ASN A 83 3.40 -3.64 -9.41
N ALA A 84 4.66 -3.89 -9.06
CA ALA A 84 5.66 -2.83 -8.89
C ALA A 84 5.98 -2.18 -10.23
N GLU A 85 5.37 -1.02 -10.51
CA GLU A 85 5.54 -0.25 -11.75
C GLU A 85 6.10 1.16 -11.51
N SER A 86 6.04 1.65 -10.27
CA SER A 86 6.60 2.92 -9.82
C SER A 86 6.87 2.87 -8.33
N ASP A 87 7.66 3.83 -7.82
CA ASP A 87 7.75 4.06 -6.38
C ASP A 87 6.35 4.36 -5.83
N ARG A 88 6.05 3.80 -4.66
CA ARG A 88 4.73 3.88 -4.08
C ARG A 88 4.79 3.98 -2.56
N VAL A 89 3.95 4.84 -1.99
CA VAL A 89 3.74 4.90 -0.55
C VAL A 89 2.23 4.82 -0.29
N LEU A 90 1.81 3.77 0.40
CA LEU A 90 0.41 3.52 0.73
C LEU A 90 0.17 3.66 2.23
N ARG A 91 -0.85 4.44 2.60
CA ARG A 91 -1.32 4.58 3.98
C ARG A 91 -2.67 3.90 4.14
N ALA A 92 -2.78 2.98 5.10
CA ALA A 92 -4.07 2.43 5.51
C ALA A 92 -4.73 3.39 6.49
N GLU A 93 -5.94 3.83 6.18
CA GLU A 93 -6.79 4.55 7.12
C GLU A 93 -7.79 3.61 7.78
N PHE A 94 -7.96 3.77 9.08
CA PHE A 94 -8.89 3.02 9.90
C PHE A 94 -9.85 3.97 10.58
N ARG A 95 -11.08 3.52 10.84
CA ARG A 95 -12.08 4.28 11.59
C ARG A 95 -12.80 3.39 12.57
N LEU A 96 -13.45 3.98 13.57
CA LEU A 96 -14.29 3.21 14.49
C LEU A 96 -15.35 2.44 13.71
N ALA A 97 -15.49 1.15 14.03
CA ALA A 97 -16.55 0.34 13.46
C ALA A 97 -17.91 0.90 13.91
N PRO A 98 -18.92 0.95 13.02
CA PRO A 98 -20.26 1.34 13.41
C PRO A 98 -20.77 0.40 14.52
N VAL A 99 -21.43 0.97 15.54
CA VAL A 99 -22.10 0.16 16.56
C VAL A 99 -23.23 -0.59 15.86
N PRO A 100 -23.31 -1.93 15.96
CA PRO A 100 -24.40 -2.68 15.36
C PRO A 100 -25.73 -2.19 15.95
N GLU A 101 -26.63 -1.71 15.09
CA GLU A 101 -27.98 -1.33 15.52
C GLU A 101 -28.71 -2.59 16.01
N THR A 102 -29.05 -2.63 17.30
CA THR A 102 -29.97 -3.63 17.83
C THR A 102 -31.39 -3.14 17.58
N TYR A 103 -32.09 -3.75 16.61
CA TYR A 103 -33.54 -3.57 16.39
C TYR A 103 -34.35 -4.50 17.30
#